data_AF-A0A7C6FAT5-F1
#
_entry.id   AF-A0A7C6FAT5-F1
#
_cell.length_a   1.000
_cell.length_b   1.000
_cell.length_c   1.000
_cell.angle_alpha   90.00
_cell.angle_beta   90.00
_cell.angle_gamma   90.00
#
_symmetry.space_group_name_H-M   'P 1'
#
loop_
_entity.id
_entity.type
_entity.pdbx_description
1 polymer ?
#
loop_
_entity_poly.entity_id
_entity_poly.type
_entity_poly.pdbx_seq_one_letter_code
_entity_poly.pdbx_strand_id
1 'polypeptide(L)'
;MDISILVTYAIFLLIALILLVNVFKVFLNLIRNDRNSMSVEEDPIVAEIRSEVDTQVRPHLKSLEGMYEKSGTEEKTLSSFVFSVVKDKLSSYLESHEENVHNEINRCCSEYESAECKESFCLEGSGISCSKV
;
A
#
# COMPACT_ATOMS: atom_id res chain seq x y z
N MET A 1 35.34 -12.56 53.83
CA MET A 1 34.29 -11.77 53.14
C MET A 1 32.97 -12.29 53.67
N ASP A 2 32.26 -11.47 54.44
CA ASP A 2 31.09 -11.92 55.20
C ASP A 2 29.93 -12.30 54.28
N ILE A 3 29.25 -13.40 54.61
CA ILE A 3 28.11 -13.93 53.86
C ILE A 3 27.03 -12.84 53.68
N SER A 4 26.84 -11.99 54.68
CA SER A 4 25.92 -10.85 54.66
C SER A 4 26.24 -9.84 53.55
N ILE A 5 27.52 -9.61 53.27
CA ILE A 5 27.96 -8.70 52.20
C ILE A 5 27.65 -9.31 50.84
N LEU A 6 27.90 -10.61 50.67
CA LEU A 6 27.63 -11.34 49.43
C LEU A 6 26.13 -11.38 49.12
N VAL A 7 25.28 -11.60 50.12
CA VAL A 7 23.82 -11.56 49.99
C VAL A 7 23.34 -10.16 49.60
N THR A 8 23.91 -9.11 50.19
CA THR A 8 23.54 -7.73 49.87
C THR A 8 23.85 -7.40 48.41
N TYR A 9 25.04 -7.75 47.91
CA TYR A 9 25.39 -7.56 46.50
C TYR A 9 24.48 -8.36 45.54
N ALA A 10 24.12 -9.59 45.90
CA ALA A 10 23.22 -10.40 45.10
C ALA A 10 21.83 -9.76 44.95
N ILE A 11 21.29 -9.17 46.03
CA ILE A 11 20.00 -8.47 46.00
C ILE A 11 20.09 -7.21 45.13
N PHE A 12 21.15 -6.40 45.30
CA PHE A 12 21.33 -5.19 44.47
C PHE A 12 21.47 -5.52 42.98
N LEU A 13 22.21 -6.59 42.64
CA LEU A 13 22.38 -7.03 41.27
C LEU A 13 21.05 -7.49 40.66
N LEU A 14 20.23 -8.21 41.44
CA LEU A 14 18.91 -8.66 41.01
C LEU A 14 17.96 -7.47 40.76
N ILE A 15 17.95 -6.47 41.64
CA ILE A 15 17.16 -5.24 41.46
C ILE A 15 17.62 -4.48 40.22
N ALA A 16 18.94 -4.33 40.03
CA ALA A 16 19.50 -3.66 38.87
C ALA A 16 19.10 -4.34 37.55
N LEU A 17 19.12 -5.68 37.49
CA LEU A 17 18.67 -6.44 36.33
C LEU A 17 17.19 -6.23 36.02
N ILE A 18 16.32 -6.24 37.05
CA ILE A 18 14.87 -5.98 36.86
C ILE A 18 14.64 -4.59 36.26
N LEU A 19 15.34 -3.57 36.79
CA LEU A 19 15.24 -2.21 36.29
C LEU A 19 15.73 -2.11 34.84
N LEU A 20 16.83 -2.77 34.49
CA LEU A 20 17.39 -2.77 33.15
C LEU A 20 16.42 -3.40 32.14
N VAL A 21 15.78 -4.52 32.49
CA VAL A 21 14.75 -5.16 31.65
C VAL A 21 13.54 -4.23 31.43
N ASN A 22 13.09 -3.52 32.47
CA ASN A 22 11.98 -2.58 32.36
C ASN A 22 12.32 -1.38 31.47
N VAL A 23 13.52 -0.83 31.62
CA VAL A 23 14.03 0.24 30.76
C VAL A 23 14.11 -0.23 29.30
N PHE A 24 14.65 -1.43 29.06
CA PHE A 24 14.74 -1.99 27.71
C PHE A 24 13.36 -2.19 27.07
N LYS A 25 12.34 -2.62 27.83
CA LYS A 25 10.96 -2.70 27.33
C LYS A 25 10.40 -1.34 26.92
N VAL A 26 10.67 -0.28 27.70
CA VAL A 26 10.24 1.08 27.36
C VAL A 26 10.92 1.56 26.07
N PHE A 27 12.23 1.35 25.92
CA PHE A 27 12.96 1.68 24.71
C PHE A 27 12.45 0.90 23.48
N LEU A 28 12.20 -0.40 23.62
CA LEU A 28 11.62 -1.20 22.54
C LEU A 28 10.21 -0.74 22.16
N ASN A 29 9.40 -0.32 23.13
CA ASN A 29 8.06 0.18 22.87
C ASN A 29 8.10 1.54 22.16
N LEU A 30 9.01 2.44 22.55
CA LEU A 30 9.24 3.71 21.86
C LEU A 30 9.69 3.51 20.41
N ILE A 31 10.64 2.60 20.16
CA ILE A 31 11.12 2.29 18.81
C ILE A 31 10.04 1.61 17.96
N ARG A 32 9.21 0.73 18.54
CA ARG A 32 8.05 0.15 17.83
C ARG A 32 6.98 1.19 17.52
N ASN A 33 6.78 2.16 18.39
CA ASN A 33 5.77 3.20 18.19
C ASN A 33 6.19 4.19 17.09
N ASP A 34 7.45 4.61 17.05
CA ASP A 34 7.98 5.49 15.99
C ASP A 34 7.99 4.82 14.60
N ARG A 35 8.17 3.50 14.52
CA ARG A 35 8.13 2.78 13.23
C ARG A 35 6.72 2.61 12.67
N ASN A 36 5.68 2.78 13.48
CA ASN A 36 4.28 2.71 13.04
C ASN A 36 3.65 4.08 12.81
N SER A 37 4.34 5.17 13.18
CA SER A 37 3.87 6.55 12.99
C SER A 37 4.80 7.40 12.14
N MET A 38 5.62 6.77 11.29
CA MET A 38 5.95 7.43 10.02
C MET A 38 4.76 7.18 9.09
N SER A 39 3.60 7.74 9.46
CA SER A 39 2.63 8.12 8.44
C SER A 39 3.42 9.05 7.54
N VAL A 40 3.86 8.53 6.40
CA VAL A 40 4.10 9.36 5.23
C VAL A 40 2.81 10.16 5.15
N GLU A 41 2.87 11.42 5.56
CA GLU A 41 1.76 12.35 5.43
C GLU A 41 1.60 12.47 3.92
N GLU A 42 0.76 11.58 3.38
CA GLU A 42 0.53 11.46 1.96
C GLU A 42 0.00 12.82 1.55
N ASP A 43 0.71 13.47 0.63
CA ASP A 43 0.39 14.81 0.19
C ASP A 43 -1.12 14.84 -0.13
N PRO A 44 -1.91 15.74 0.48
CA PRO A 44 -3.35 15.76 0.30
C PRO A 44 -3.74 15.80 -1.18
N ILE A 45 -2.90 16.38 -2.04
CA ILE A 45 -3.10 16.42 -3.49
C ILE A 45 -2.94 15.03 -4.11
N VAL A 46 -1.98 14.23 -3.66
CA VAL A 46 -1.79 12.85 -4.15
C VAL A 46 -2.96 11.97 -3.71
N ALA A 47 -3.48 12.15 -2.49
CA ALA A 47 -4.66 11.44 -2.02
C ALA A 47 -5.92 11.81 -2.83
N GLU A 48 -6.08 13.08 -3.22
CA GLU A 48 -7.17 13.55 -4.05
C GLU A 48 -7.08 12.98 -5.47
N ILE A 49 -5.90 13.07 -6.12
CA ILE A 49 -5.63 12.47 -7.43
C ILE A 49 -5.91 10.97 -7.39
N ARG A 50 -5.44 10.28 -6.34
CA ARG A 50 -5.71 8.85 -6.13
C ARG A 50 -7.20 8.56 -6.09
N SER A 51 -7.95 9.31 -5.29
CA SER A 51 -9.40 9.13 -5.17
C SER A 51 -10.10 9.32 -6.51
N GLU A 52 -9.67 10.32 -7.29
CA GLU A 52 -10.22 10.59 -8.61
C GLU A 52 -9.89 9.49 -9.61
N VAL A 53 -8.64 9.02 -9.64
CA VAL A 53 -8.21 7.89 -10.46
C VAL A 53 -8.96 6.61 -10.07
N ASP A 54 -9.10 6.30 -8.80
CA ASP A 54 -9.84 5.13 -8.35
C ASP A 54 -11.35 5.23 -8.66
N THR A 55 -11.91 6.44 -8.73
CA THR A 55 -13.32 6.64 -9.09
C THR A 55 -13.54 6.56 -10.61
N GLN A 56 -12.66 7.18 -11.39
CA GLN A 56 -12.84 7.32 -12.84
C GLN A 56 -12.19 6.20 -13.67
N VAL A 57 -11.14 5.57 -13.16
CA VAL A 57 -10.31 4.62 -13.93
C VAL A 57 -10.59 3.19 -13.47
N ARG A 58 -10.49 2.92 -12.16
CA ARG A 58 -10.61 1.54 -11.59
C ARG A 58 -11.85 0.77 -12.07
N PRO A 59 -13.07 1.35 -12.12
CA PRO A 59 -14.26 0.62 -12.57
C PRO A 59 -14.24 0.26 -14.06
N HIS A 60 -13.46 0.99 -14.85
CA HIS A 60 -13.42 0.87 -16.30
C HIS A 60 -12.18 0.12 -16.80
N LEU A 61 -11.24 -0.24 -15.92
CA LEU A 61 -9.98 -0.91 -16.29
C LEU A 61 -10.18 -2.16 -17.14
N LYS A 62 -11.17 -3.01 -16.82
CA LYS A 62 -11.48 -4.20 -17.62
C LYS A 62 -11.91 -3.87 -19.05
N SER A 63 -12.70 -2.81 -19.22
CA SER A 63 -13.12 -2.35 -20.54
C SER A 63 -11.94 -1.73 -21.29
N LEU A 64 -11.08 -0.99 -20.59
CA LEU A 64 -9.90 -0.36 -21.15
C LEU A 64 -8.85 -1.40 -21.58
N GLU A 65 -8.67 -2.48 -20.80
CA GLU A 65 -7.85 -3.63 -21.17
C GLU A 65 -8.38 -4.29 -22.45
N GLY A 66 -9.69 -4.60 -22.51
CA GLY A 66 -10.29 -5.18 -23.71
C GLY A 66 -10.25 -4.25 -24.93
N MET A 67 -10.19 -2.93 -24.72
CA MET A 67 -9.93 -1.96 -25.79
C MET A 67 -8.46 -1.97 -26.20
N TYR A 68 -7.53 -1.99 -25.25
CA TYR A 68 -6.08 -2.06 -25.49
C TYR A 68 -5.71 -3.29 -26.33
N GLU A 69 -6.22 -4.47 -25.96
CA GLU A 69 -5.98 -5.73 -26.67
C GLU A 69 -6.50 -5.72 -28.12
N LYS A 70 -7.55 -4.95 -28.40
CA LYS A 70 -8.19 -4.87 -29.72
C LYS A 70 -7.70 -3.71 -30.57
N SER A 71 -7.18 -2.67 -29.94
CA SER A 71 -6.89 -1.40 -30.62
C SER A 71 -5.56 -1.39 -31.35
N GLY A 72 -4.71 -2.42 -31.16
CA GLY A 72 -3.44 -2.55 -31.88
C GLY A 72 -2.55 -1.30 -31.73
N THR A 73 -2.65 -0.64 -30.58
CA THR A 73 -2.02 0.66 -30.33
C THR A 73 -0.51 0.54 -30.32
N GLU A 74 0.17 1.66 -30.58
CA GLU A 74 1.62 1.78 -30.41
C GLU A 74 2.05 1.94 -28.94
N GLU A 75 1.09 2.02 -28.02
CA GLU A 75 1.38 2.23 -26.61
C GLU A 75 1.89 0.94 -25.95
N LYS A 76 3.06 1.06 -25.31
CA LYS A 76 3.84 -0.08 -24.81
C LYS A 76 3.22 -0.76 -23.60
N THR A 77 2.35 -0.07 -22.86
CA THR A 77 1.72 -0.60 -21.64
C THR A 77 0.25 -0.20 -21.55
N LEU A 78 -0.54 -1.01 -20.84
CA LEU A 78 -1.94 -0.71 -20.53
C LEU A 78 -2.08 0.63 -19.80
N SER A 79 -1.16 0.93 -18.88
CA SER A 79 -1.20 2.17 -18.10
C SER A 79 -1.01 3.43 -18.94
N SER A 80 -0.12 3.41 -19.94
CA SER A 80 0.02 4.50 -20.90
C SER A 80 -1.28 4.67 -21.70
N PHE A 81 -1.86 3.56 -22.18
CA PHE A 81 -3.09 3.61 -22.96
C PHE A 81 -4.25 4.20 -22.13
N VAL A 82 -4.38 3.73 -20.89
CA VAL A 82 -5.37 4.24 -19.94
C VAL A 82 -5.15 5.74 -19.72
N PHE A 83 -3.91 6.17 -19.46
CA PHE A 83 -3.57 7.59 -19.32
C PHE A 83 -4.01 8.39 -20.55
N SER A 84 -3.71 7.93 -21.75
CA SER A 84 -4.06 8.58 -23.02
C SER A 84 -5.58 8.77 -23.19
N VAL A 85 -6.38 7.82 -22.69
CA VAL A 85 -7.85 7.85 -22.75
C VAL A 85 -8.46 8.74 -21.67
N VAL A 86 -7.87 8.78 -20.47
CA VAL A 86 -8.46 9.48 -19.31
C VAL A 86 -7.85 10.84 -19.01
N LYS A 87 -6.75 11.21 -19.67
CA LYS A 87 -6.05 12.48 -19.48
C LYS A 87 -6.98 13.69 -19.55
N ASP A 88 -7.94 13.69 -20.48
CA ASP A 88 -8.85 14.82 -20.66
C ASP A 88 -9.77 15.01 -19.44
N LYS A 89 -10.12 13.91 -18.77
CA LYS A 89 -10.95 13.94 -17.56
C LYS A 89 -10.18 14.32 -16.29
N LEU A 90 -8.86 14.13 -16.30
CA LEU A 90 -7.95 14.52 -15.21
C LEU A 90 -7.19 15.82 -15.52
N SER A 91 -7.65 16.57 -16.53
CA SER A 91 -7.00 17.79 -17.03
C SER A 91 -6.73 18.83 -15.93
N SER A 92 -7.62 18.95 -14.94
CA SER A 92 -7.44 19.83 -13.78
C SER A 92 -6.18 19.50 -12.96
N TYR A 93 -5.78 18.23 -12.89
CA TYR A 93 -4.60 17.79 -12.14
C TYR A 93 -3.36 17.72 -13.03
N LEU A 94 -3.52 17.51 -14.35
CA LEU A 94 -2.40 17.43 -15.28
C LEU A 94 -1.63 18.74 -15.43
N GLU A 95 -2.29 19.90 -15.31
CA GLU A 95 -1.61 21.20 -15.47
C GLU A 95 -0.54 21.46 -14.41
N SER A 96 -0.66 20.85 -13.22
CA SER A 96 0.24 21.10 -12.08
C SER A 96 0.88 19.84 -11.49
N HIS A 97 0.34 18.65 -11.77
CA HIS A 97 0.70 17.40 -11.10
C HIS A 97 0.72 16.19 -12.05
N GLU A 98 1.13 16.39 -13.30
CA GLU A 98 1.21 15.35 -14.33
C GLU A 98 1.94 14.07 -13.87
N GLU A 99 3.08 14.22 -13.20
CA GLU A 99 3.86 13.08 -12.69
C GLU A 99 3.07 12.27 -11.63
N ASN A 100 2.35 12.94 -10.73
CA ASN A 100 1.52 12.28 -9.72
C ASN A 100 0.35 11.53 -10.35
N VAL A 101 -0.29 12.12 -11.36
CA VAL A 101 -1.38 11.49 -12.12
C VAL A 101 -0.87 10.23 -12.83
N HIS A 102 0.28 10.33 -13.50
CA HIS A 102 0.93 9.18 -14.14
C HIS A 102 1.25 8.06 -13.13
N ASN A 103 1.83 8.43 -11.99
CA ASN A 103 2.20 7.47 -10.94
C ASN A 103 0.97 6.75 -10.37
N GLU A 104 -0.12 7.48 -10.10
CA GLU A 104 -1.35 6.87 -9.59
C GLU A 104 -2.06 6.00 -10.63
N ILE A 105 -2.05 6.38 -11.91
CA ILE A 105 -2.59 5.52 -12.98
C ILE A 105 -1.74 4.24 -13.14
N ASN A 106 -0.41 4.37 -13.09
CA ASN A 106 0.49 3.21 -13.11
C ASN A 106 0.25 2.29 -11.90
N ARG A 107 0.10 2.86 -10.70
CA ARG A 107 -0.28 2.10 -9.50
C ARG A 107 -1.62 1.40 -9.69
N CYS A 108 -2.65 2.11 -10.14
CA CYS A 108 -3.99 1.55 -10.35
C CYS A 108 -3.98 0.38 -11.36
N CYS A 109 -3.24 0.51 -12.47
CA CYS A 109 -3.12 -0.54 -13.48
C CYS A 109 -2.29 -1.74 -12.97
N SER A 110 -1.18 -1.48 -12.28
CA SER A 110 -0.37 -2.57 -11.71
C SER A 110 -1.08 -3.31 -10.58
N GLU A 111 -1.88 -2.63 -9.75
CA GLU A 111 -2.76 -3.27 -8.77
C GLU A 111 -3.82 -4.15 -9.45
N TYR A 112 -4.37 -3.70 -10.57
CA TYR A 112 -5.32 -4.49 -11.35
C TYR A 112 -4.67 -5.72 -12.01
N GLU A 113 -3.45 -5.59 -12.54
CA GLU A 113 -2.71 -6.72 -13.14
C GLU A 113 -2.18 -7.72 -12.10
N SER A 114 -1.81 -7.25 -10.90
CA SER A 114 -1.29 -8.07 -9.80
C SER A 114 -2.36 -8.67 -8.91
N ALA A 115 -3.57 -8.11 -8.90
CA ALA A 115 -4.72 -8.78 -8.32
C ALA A 115 -4.97 -10.07 -9.12
N GLU A 116 -4.68 -11.23 -8.50
CA GLU A 116 -5.05 -12.57 -8.99
C GLU A 116 -6.58 -12.73 -9.07
N CYS A 117 -7.22 -11.97 -9.95
CA CYS A 117 -8.64 -12.05 -10.29
C CYS A 117 -8.83 -11.65 -11.76
N LYS A 118 -8.06 -12.30 -12.64
CA LYS A 118 -8.44 -12.44 -14.07
C LYS A 118 -9.56 -13.48 -14.28
N GLU A 119 -10.16 -14.02 -13.22
CA GLU A 119 -11.33 -14.87 -13.30
C GLU A 119 -12.49 -14.34 -12.43
N SER A 120 -13.66 -14.20 -13.07
CA SER A 120 -15.00 -14.18 -12.44
C SER A 120 -15.28 -12.95 -11.54
N PHE A 121 -16.25 -12.08 -11.80
CA PHE A 121 -17.68 -12.43 -11.75
C PHE A 121 -17.97 -13.71 -10.95
N CYS A 122 -17.41 -13.86 -9.74
CA CYS A 122 -18.07 -14.64 -8.70
C CYS A 122 -19.25 -13.82 -8.20
N LEU A 123 -20.31 -13.74 -9.01
CA LEU A 123 -21.64 -13.44 -8.49
C LEU A 123 -21.96 -14.56 -7.50
N GLU A 124 -21.85 -14.26 -6.21
CA GLU A 124 -22.47 -15.02 -5.13
C GLU A 124 -23.97 -15.13 -5.43
N GLY A 125 -24.35 -16.19 -6.15
CA GLY A 125 -25.73 -16.43 -6.55
C GLY A 125 -25.93 -17.27 -7.82
N SER A 126 -24.93 -17.44 -8.69
CA SER A 126 -25.16 -18.11 -10.00
C SER A 126 -24.76 -19.59 -10.10
N GLY A 127 -24.20 -20.21 -9.05
CA GLY A 127 -24.04 -21.67 -9.00
C GLY A 127 -23.15 -22.30 -10.08
N ILE A 128 -22.24 -21.56 -10.70
CA ILE A 128 -21.25 -22.11 -11.65
C ILE A 128 -19.89 -22.09 -10.96
N SER A 129 -19.43 -23.29 -10.61
CA SER A 129 -18.12 -23.58 -10.03
C SER A 129 -17.00 -23.11 -10.97
N CYS A 130 -16.09 -22.27 -10.49
CA CYS A 130 -14.80 -22.05 -11.14
C CYS A 130 -14.00 -23.37 -11.07
N SER A 131 -14.10 -24.13 -12.15
CA SER A 131 -13.21 -25.20 -12.56
C SER A 131 -12.84 -24.82 -14.00
N LYS A 132 -11.60 -24.85 -14.47
CA LYS A 132 -10.38 -25.55 -14.06
C LYS A 132 -9.29 -25.08 -15.02
N VAL A 133 -8.02 -25.01 -14.59
CA VAL A 133 -6.96 -25.97 -14.99
C VAL A 133 -6.06 -26.18 -13.78
#